data_AF-S6B0Z9-F1
#
_entry.id   AF-S6B0Z9-F1
#
_cell.length_a   1.000
_cell.length_b   1.000
_cell.length_c   1.000
_cell.angle_alpha   90.00
_cell.angle_beta   90.00
_cell.angle_gamma   90.00
#
_symmetry.space_group_name_H-M   'P 1'
#
loop_
_entity.id
_entity.type
_entity.pdbx_description
1 polymer ?
#
loop_
_entity_poly.entity_id
_entity_poly.type
_entity_poly.pdbx_seq_one_letter_code
_entity_poly.pdbx_strand_id
1 'polypeptide(L)'
;MQDELTGSINELRSSKNASAVFANFVTSVMLLPHPWTCLAHIGLKIAIVISYFIMPYVLGYIVGTYPDYVFTFELTALMAFADFWIVKNHTANNLAGITWYTDNTNVKQVFVHKATKDEMFLHKEESNFFWTVIYIWPVPWAWNLLYKLSILDIPMVTLSAVILIFALLNLFNCLKCSQEKRSQTSQMAGQLSSKLFSLAAWSYRSAATIPQ
;
A
#
# COMPACT_ATOMS: atom_id res chain seq x y z
N MET A 1 -8.50 -45.34 -15.55
CA MET A 1 -7.71 -44.74 -16.65
C MET A 1 -8.35 -43.45 -17.18
N GLN A 2 -9.64 -43.41 -17.50
CA GLN A 2 -10.32 -42.17 -17.95
C GLN A 2 -10.39 -41.06 -16.89
N ASP A 3 -10.65 -41.40 -15.62
CA ASP A 3 -10.70 -40.39 -14.54
C ASP A 3 -9.32 -39.75 -14.26
N GLU A 4 -8.25 -40.53 -14.39
CA GLU A 4 -6.87 -40.08 -14.19
C GLU A 4 -6.40 -39.15 -15.33
N LEU A 5 -6.78 -39.47 -16.57
CA LEU A 5 -6.52 -38.61 -17.74
C LEU A 5 -7.32 -37.30 -17.66
N THR A 6 -8.57 -37.37 -17.20
CA THR A 6 -9.44 -36.19 -17.05
C THR A 6 -8.93 -35.27 -15.94
N GLY A 7 -8.42 -35.82 -14.84
CA GLY A 7 -7.74 -35.07 -13.78
C GLY A 7 -6.50 -34.34 -14.29
N SER A 8 -5.63 -35.03 -15.01
CA SER A 8 -4.41 -34.46 -15.59
C SER A 8 -4.69 -33.30 -16.57
N ILE A 9 -5.71 -33.45 -17.44
CA ILE A 9 -6.12 -32.38 -18.38
C ILE A 9 -6.62 -31.14 -17.63
N ASN A 10 -7.38 -31.33 -16.54
CA ASN A 10 -7.88 -30.21 -15.74
C ASN A 10 -6.77 -29.47 -14.98
N GLU A 11 -5.77 -30.18 -14.45
CA GLU A 11 -4.60 -29.55 -13.82
C GLU A 11 -3.76 -28.76 -14.81
N LEU A 12 -3.50 -29.32 -16.00
CA LEU A 12 -2.79 -28.62 -17.07
C LEU A 12 -3.55 -27.36 -17.53
N ARG A 13 -4.88 -27.43 -17.60
CA ARG A 13 -5.73 -26.27 -17.92
C ARG A 13 -5.65 -25.20 -16.82
N SER A 14 -5.70 -25.61 -15.55
CA SER A 14 -5.56 -24.70 -14.40
C SER A 14 -4.21 -24.00 -14.39
N SER A 15 -3.12 -24.75 -14.60
CA SER A 15 -1.75 -24.21 -14.69
C SER A 15 -1.60 -23.21 -15.84
N LYS A 16 -2.08 -23.55 -17.04
CA LYS A 16 -2.06 -22.63 -18.19
C LYS A 16 -2.86 -21.36 -17.92
N ASN A 17 -4.05 -21.48 -17.33
CA ASN A 17 -4.87 -20.32 -16.96
C ASN A 17 -4.16 -19.42 -15.94
N ALA A 18 -3.57 -19.99 -14.89
CA ALA A 18 -2.82 -19.23 -13.88
C ALA A 18 -1.62 -18.50 -14.51
N SER A 19 -0.86 -19.18 -15.36
CA SER A 19 0.28 -18.56 -16.06
C SER A 19 -0.15 -17.42 -17.00
N ALA A 20 -1.30 -17.56 -17.68
CA ALA A 20 -1.85 -16.52 -18.54
C ALA A 20 -2.35 -15.31 -17.73
N VAL A 21 -3.03 -15.54 -16.61
CA VAL A 21 -3.46 -14.46 -15.69
C VAL A 21 -2.25 -13.70 -15.16
N PHE A 22 -1.21 -14.41 -14.73
CA PHE A 22 0.02 -13.79 -14.27
C PHE A 22 0.72 -13.00 -15.38
N ALA A 23 0.86 -13.56 -16.58
CA ALA A 23 1.47 -12.86 -17.72
C ALA A 23 0.69 -11.59 -18.09
N ASN A 24 -0.64 -11.65 -18.10
CA ASN A 24 -1.50 -10.50 -18.36
C ASN A 24 -1.36 -9.43 -17.26
N PHE A 25 -1.31 -9.86 -16.01
CA PHE A 25 -1.09 -8.96 -14.88
C PHE A 25 0.27 -8.26 -14.97
N VAL A 26 1.35 -9.00 -15.18
CA VAL A 26 2.70 -8.44 -15.34
C VAL A 26 2.74 -7.48 -16.51
N THR A 27 2.17 -7.85 -17.65
CA THR A 27 2.10 -6.96 -18.83
C THR A 27 1.33 -5.68 -18.50
N SER A 28 0.21 -5.79 -17.79
CA SER A 28 -0.60 -4.63 -17.36
C SER A 28 0.18 -3.69 -16.43
N VAL A 29 0.98 -4.26 -15.51
CA VAL A 29 1.85 -3.48 -14.62
C VAL A 29 3.02 -2.85 -15.38
N MET A 30 3.58 -3.53 -16.37
CA MET A 30 4.67 -3.03 -17.21
C MET A 30 4.23 -1.88 -18.14
N LEU A 31 2.94 -1.79 -18.44
CA LEU A 31 2.36 -0.69 -19.22
C LEU A 31 2.12 0.58 -18.38
N LEU A 32 2.27 0.51 -17.06
CA LEU A 32 2.12 1.68 -16.19
C LEU A 32 3.34 2.62 -16.33
N PRO A 33 3.17 3.93 -16.09
CA PRO A 33 4.24 4.92 -16.13
C PRO A 33 5.47 4.61 -15.26
N HIS A 34 5.26 4.03 -14.08
CA HIS A 34 6.28 3.68 -13.10
C HIS A 34 6.28 2.17 -12.80
N PRO A 35 6.62 1.32 -13.79
CA PRO A 35 6.44 -0.12 -13.67
C PRO A 35 7.37 -0.71 -12.62
N TRP A 36 8.61 -0.21 -12.53
CA TRP A 36 9.59 -0.66 -11.53
C TRP A 36 9.14 -0.38 -10.09
N THR A 37 8.47 0.74 -9.84
CA THR A 37 7.98 1.08 -8.49
C THR A 37 6.80 0.16 -8.11
N CYS A 38 5.91 -0.14 -9.05
CA CYS A 38 4.82 -1.11 -8.86
C CYS A 38 5.35 -2.53 -8.59
N LEU A 39 6.36 -2.96 -9.35
CA LEU A 39 6.99 -4.27 -9.17
C LEU A 39 7.73 -4.36 -7.83
N ALA A 40 8.47 -3.33 -7.43
CA ALA A 40 9.12 -3.30 -6.12
C ALA A 40 8.08 -3.38 -4.98
N HIS A 41 6.94 -2.70 -5.13
CA HIS A 41 5.87 -2.67 -4.14
C HIS A 41 5.25 -4.05 -3.88
N ILE A 42 5.05 -4.87 -4.93
CA ILE A 42 4.55 -6.24 -4.79
C ILE A 42 5.69 -7.22 -4.48
N GLY A 43 6.83 -7.07 -5.14
CA GLY A 43 7.97 -7.98 -5.05
C GLY A 43 8.50 -8.09 -3.62
N LEU A 44 8.58 -6.99 -2.88
CA LEU A 44 8.97 -7.00 -1.47
C LEU A 44 7.96 -7.77 -0.60
N LYS A 45 6.67 -7.62 -0.86
CA LYS A 45 5.61 -8.32 -0.13
C LYS A 45 5.67 -9.83 -0.37
N ILE A 46 5.85 -10.22 -1.63
CA ILE A 46 6.07 -11.63 -2.00
C ILE A 46 7.34 -12.17 -1.33
N ALA A 47 8.44 -11.40 -1.34
CA ALA A 47 9.67 -11.80 -0.68
C ALA A 47 9.47 -12.01 0.83
N ILE A 48 8.72 -11.14 1.52
CA ILE A 48 8.38 -11.30 2.94
C ILE A 48 7.62 -12.60 3.17
N VAL A 49 6.57 -12.89 2.38
CA VAL A 49 5.81 -14.14 2.48
C VAL A 49 6.73 -15.35 2.27
N ILE A 50 7.56 -15.34 1.23
CA ILE A 50 8.52 -16.41 0.93
C ILE A 50 9.47 -16.60 2.11
N SER A 51 10.10 -15.53 2.61
CA SER A 51 11.04 -15.61 3.72
C SER A 51 10.39 -16.17 4.98
N TYR A 52 9.18 -15.72 5.31
CA TYR A 52 8.45 -16.14 6.50
C TYR A 52 8.17 -17.66 6.51
N PHE A 53 7.75 -18.23 5.37
CA PHE A 53 7.41 -19.66 5.31
C PHE A 53 8.59 -20.57 4.99
N ILE A 54 9.58 -20.12 4.21
CA ILE A 54 10.64 -21.00 3.69
C ILE A 54 11.94 -20.90 4.51
N MET A 55 12.30 -19.71 5.02
CA MET A 55 13.57 -19.54 5.72
C MET A 55 13.73 -20.34 7.02
N PRO A 56 12.68 -20.64 7.82
CA PRO A 56 12.86 -21.48 9.01
C PRO A 56 13.48 -22.84 8.68
N TYR A 57 13.13 -23.38 7.52
CA TYR A 57 13.58 -24.68 7.04
C TYR A 57 14.94 -24.60 6.35
N VAL A 58 15.13 -23.59 5.48
CA VAL A 58 16.38 -23.41 4.73
C VAL A 58 17.53 -23.03 5.67
N LEU A 59 17.34 -22.01 6.51
CA LEU A 59 18.37 -21.58 7.45
C LEU A 59 18.57 -22.62 8.54
N GLY A 60 17.50 -23.28 8.98
CA GLY A 60 17.62 -24.38 9.94
C GLY A 60 18.44 -25.55 9.42
N TYR A 61 18.33 -25.87 8.13
CA TYR A 61 19.18 -26.88 7.48
C TYR A 61 20.65 -26.45 7.41
N ILE A 62 20.93 -25.18 7.09
CA ILE A 62 22.30 -24.66 6.95
C ILE A 62 23.00 -24.54 8.30
N VAL A 63 22.31 -24.05 9.33
CA VAL A 63 22.88 -23.78 10.66
C VAL A 63 22.90 -25.04 11.55
N GLY A 64 22.11 -26.07 11.20
CA GLY A 64 21.99 -27.31 11.97
C GLY A 64 20.91 -27.27 13.06
N THR A 65 20.14 -26.19 13.12
CA THR A 65 19.04 -25.98 14.09
C THR A 65 17.71 -26.00 13.33
N TYR A 66 17.10 -27.17 13.13
CA TYR A 66 15.87 -27.30 12.33
C TYR A 66 14.61 -27.37 13.21
N PRO A 67 13.64 -26.46 13.07
CA PRO A 67 13.65 -25.20 12.31
C PRO A 67 14.35 -24.04 13.06
N ASP A 68 14.92 -23.09 12.31
CA ASP A 68 15.58 -21.91 12.88
C ASP A 68 14.65 -20.69 12.90
N TYR A 69 14.38 -20.20 14.10
CA TYR A 69 13.47 -19.08 14.33
C TYR A 69 14.21 -17.73 14.43
N VAL A 70 15.46 -17.72 14.88
CA VAL A 70 16.19 -16.47 15.20
C VAL A 70 16.65 -15.77 13.93
N PHE A 71 17.39 -16.45 13.05
CA PHE A 71 17.85 -15.82 11.79
C PHE A 71 16.68 -15.53 10.86
N THR A 72 15.68 -16.41 10.85
CA THR A 72 14.44 -16.15 10.09
C THR A 72 13.76 -14.88 10.58
N PHE A 73 13.64 -14.69 11.90
CA PHE A 73 13.05 -13.48 12.47
C PHE A 73 13.80 -12.24 12.02
N GLU A 74 15.13 -12.22 12.18
CA GLU A 74 15.96 -11.06 11.83
C GLU A 74 15.86 -10.72 10.34
N LEU A 75 16.06 -11.70 9.46
CA LEU A 75 16.02 -11.49 8.02
C LEU A 75 14.65 -10.99 7.55
N THR A 76 13.58 -11.63 8.02
CA THR A 76 12.21 -11.28 7.62
C THR A 76 11.81 -9.92 8.19
N ALA A 77 12.21 -9.59 9.42
CA ALA A 77 11.94 -8.30 10.03
C ALA A 77 12.68 -7.15 9.32
N LEU A 78 13.94 -7.36 8.92
CA LEU A 78 14.69 -6.40 8.10
C LEU A 78 14.02 -6.17 6.75
N MET A 79 13.51 -7.23 6.12
CA MET A 79 12.79 -7.10 4.85
C MET A 79 11.45 -6.39 5.01
N ALA A 80 10.73 -6.61 6.11
CA ALA A 80 9.53 -5.87 6.46
C ALA A 80 9.81 -4.38 6.74
N PHE A 81 10.94 -4.08 7.39
CA PHE A 81 11.41 -2.70 7.56
C PHE A 81 11.80 -2.06 6.22
N ALA A 82 12.45 -2.78 5.32
CA ALA A 82 12.77 -2.30 3.98
C ALA A 82 11.49 -2.01 3.16
N ASP A 83 10.47 -2.88 3.23
CA ASP A 83 9.13 -2.62 2.67
C ASP A 83 8.53 -1.35 3.28
N PHE A 84 8.56 -1.21 4.60
CA PHE A 84 8.08 -0.01 5.28
C PHE A 84 8.77 1.27 4.77
N TRP A 85 10.10 1.25 4.66
CA TRP A 85 10.89 2.37 4.19
C TRP A 85 10.61 2.72 2.72
N ILE A 86 10.54 1.71 1.85
CA ILE A 86 10.30 1.90 0.41
C ILE A 86 8.87 2.40 0.17
N VAL A 87 7.90 1.88 0.93
CA VAL A 87 6.51 2.36 0.86
C VAL A 87 6.42 3.82 1.27
N LYS A 88 7.03 4.17 2.40
CA LYS A 88 7.05 5.54 2.91
C LYS A 88 7.67 6.54 1.93
N ASN A 89 8.85 6.23 1.39
CA ASN A 89 9.66 7.23 0.70
C ASN A 89 9.50 7.21 -0.82
N HIS A 90 9.24 6.05 -1.41
CA HIS A 90 9.20 5.90 -2.86
C HIS A 90 7.79 5.57 -3.37
N THR A 91 7.18 4.46 -2.95
CA THR A 91 5.93 4.02 -3.59
C THR A 91 4.75 4.93 -3.25
N ALA A 92 4.63 5.40 -2.00
CA ALA A 92 3.56 6.35 -1.64
C ALA A 92 3.71 7.70 -2.34
N ASN A 93 4.96 8.15 -2.55
CA ASN A 93 5.23 9.41 -3.26
C ASN A 93 4.90 9.28 -4.75
N ASN A 94 5.41 8.24 -5.42
CA ASN A 94 5.29 8.08 -6.87
C ASN A 94 3.89 7.64 -7.31
N LEU A 95 3.27 6.66 -6.64
CA LEU A 95 2.01 6.07 -7.11
C LEU A 95 0.78 6.82 -6.58
N ALA A 96 0.88 7.40 -5.38
CA ALA A 96 -0.26 8.04 -4.70
C ALA A 96 -0.08 9.54 -4.44
N GLY A 97 1.09 10.12 -4.72
CA GLY A 97 1.37 11.54 -4.47
C GLY A 97 1.38 11.91 -2.98
N ILE A 98 1.60 10.94 -2.09
CA ILE A 98 1.50 11.11 -0.63
C ILE A 98 2.89 11.14 -0.02
N THR A 99 3.10 12.03 0.94
CA THR A 99 4.35 12.06 1.73
C THR A 99 4.05 12.48 3.15
N TRP A 100 4.68 11.81 4.12
CA TRP A 100 4.63 12.20 5.53
C TRP A 100 6.04 12.32 6.09
N TYR A 101 6.26 13.38 6.85
CA TYR A 101 7.52 13.63 7.54
C TYR A 101 7.24 14.28 8.89
N THR A 102 8.23 14.22 9.78
CA THR A 102 8.17 14.91 11.06
C THR A 102 8.85 16.26 10.90
N ASP A 103 8.19 17.34 11.31
CA ASP A 103 8.82 18.65 11.38
C ASP A 103 9.77 18.68 12.60
N ASN A 104 11.06 18.92 12.33
CA ASN A 104 12.11 18.97 13.33
C ASN A 104 11.95 20.16 14.30
N THR A 105 11.19 21.18 13.91
CA THR A 105 11.04 22.40 14.72
C THR A 105 9.95 22.29 15.78
N ASN A 106 8.85 21.57 15.49
CA ASN A 106 7.68 21.49 16.35
C ASN A 106 7.37 20.08 16.87
N VAL A 107 8.20 19.07 16.52
CA VAL A 107 7.97 17.64 16.78
C VAL A 107 6.56 17.20 16.34
N LYS A 108 6.01 17.91 15.35
CA LYS A 108 4.65 17.67 14.85
C LYS A 108 4.79 16.83 13.59
N GLN A 109 4.01 15.75 13.51
CA GLN A 109 3.88 14.98 12.28
C GLN A 109 3.13 15.82 11.24
N VAL A 110 3.75 16.00 10.08
CA VAL A 110 3.19 16.75 8.96
C VAL A 110 2.83 15.74 7.86
N PHE A 111 1.55 15.73 7.48
CA PHE A 111 1.05 14.92 6.38
C PHE A 111 0.85 15.83 5.19
N VAL A 112 1.64 15.63 4.14
CA VAL A 112 1.59 16.44 2.92
C VAL A 112 1.06 15.57 1.80
N HIS A 113 -0.17 15.86 1.39
CA HIS A 113 -0.62 15.43 0.09
C HIS A 113 0.01 16.37 -0.93
N LYS A 114 0.94 15.88 -1.75
CA LYS A 114 1.43 16.69 -2.86
C LYS A 114 0.31 16.77 -3.87
N ALA A 115 -0.49 17.84 -3.79
CA ALA A 115 -1.04 18.44 -4.99
C ALA A 115 0.14 19.09 -5.72
N THR A 116 1.00 18.27 -6.32
CA THR A 116 1.82 18.76 -7.42
C THR A 116 0.82 19.40 -8.40
N LYS A 117 1.21 20.37 -9.24
CA LYS A 117 0.35 20.89 -10.32
C LYS A 117 -0.13 19.79 -11.33
N ASP A 118 0.14 18.54 -11.00
CA ASP A 118 0.14 17.28 -11.70
C ASP A 118 -0.89 16.28 -11.13
N GLU A 119 -2.05 16.72 -10.63
CA GLU A 119 -3.20 15.79 -10.67
C GLU A 119 -3.51 15.34 -12.11
N MET A 120 -3.00 16.09 -13.11
CA MET A 120 -2.97 15.68 -14.52
C MET A 120 -1.92 14.60 -14.87
N PHE A 121 -0.86 14.37 -14.07
CA PHE A 121 0.15 13.34 -14.36
C PHE A 121 0.14 12.16 -13.38
N LEU A 122 -0.64 12.22 -12.28
CA LEU A 122 -0.92 11.05 -11.45
C LEU A 122 -1.93 10.15 -12.16
N HIS A 123 -1.46 9.02 -12.68
CA HIS A 123 -2.31 8.04 -13.32
C HIS A 123 -3.24 7.38 -12.29
N LYS A 124 -4.55 7.39 -12.60
CA LYS A 124 -5.60 6.85 -11.72
C LYS A 124 -5.38 5.36 -11.46
N GLU A 125 -4.88 4.65 -12.46
CA GLU A 125 -4.59 3.22 -12.43
C GLU A 125 -3.49 2.89 -11.41
N GLU A 126 -2.40 3.67 -11.38
CA GLU A 126 -1.29 3.49 -10.43
C GLU A 126 -1.70 3.78 -8.99
N SER A 127 -2.48 4.85 -8.79
CA SER A 127 -3.02 5.20 -7.48
C SER A 127 -3.96 4.12 -6.98
N ASN A 128 -4.90 3.66 -7.82
CA ASN A 128 -5.80 2.56 -7.48
C ASN A 128 -5.05 1.27 -7.14
N PHE A 129 -3.99 0.95 -7.90
CA PHE A 129 -3.13 -0.20 -7.64
C PHE A 129 -2.46 -0.09 -6.27
N PHE A 130 -1.82 1.04 -5.97
CA PHE A 130 -1.18 1.29 -4.68
C PHE A 130 -2.16 1.10 -3.52
N TRP A 131 -3.34 1.72 -3.61
CA TRP A 131 -4.36 1.60 -2.57
C TRP A 131 -4.85 0.17 -2.42
N THR A 132 -5.07 -0.54 -3.52
CA THR A 132 -5.50 -1.95 -3.47
C THR A 132 -4.47 -2.81 -2.73
N VAL A 133 -3.18 -2.66 -3.06
CA VAL A 133 -2.12 -3.44 -2.41
C VAL A 133 -1.98 -3.08 -0.92
N ILE A 134 -2.01 -1.78 -0.56
CA ILE A 134 -1.84 -1.37 0.84
C ILE A 134 -3.04 -1.77 1.73
N TYR A 135 -4.26 -1.82 1.18
CA TYR A 135 -5.44 -2.31 1.91
C TYR A 135 -5.45 -3.82 2.08
N ILE A 136 -5.04 -4.57 1.05
CA ILE A 136 -5.04 -6.04 1.09
C ILE A 136 -3.92 -6.56 1.99
N TRP A 137 -2.74 -5.92 1.98
CA TRP A 137 -1.55 -6.42 2.67
C TRP A 137 -1.73 -6.78 4.17
N PRO A 138 -2.37 -5.98 5.03
CA PRO A 138 -2.52 -6.33 6.44
C PRO A 138 -3.47 -7.51 6.71
N VAL A 139 -4.41 -7.82 5.79
CA VAL A 139 -5.44 -8.86 5.99
C VAL A 139 -4.85 -10.26 6.23
N PRO A 140 -3.97 -10.81 5.36
CA PRO A 140 -3.38 -12.13 5.59
C PRO A 140 -2.53 -12.18 6.87
N TRP A 141 -1.85 -11.09 7.24
CA TRP A 141 -1.04 -11.05 8.46
C TRP A 141 -1.88 -11.02 9.73
N ALA A 142 -3.03 -10.33 9.71
CA ALA A 142 -3.98 -10.38 10.81
C ALA A 142 -4.53 -11.80 11.02
N TRP A 143 -4.91 -12.49 9.93
CA TRP A 143 -5.35 -13.88 10.00
C TRP A 143 -4.24 -14.82 10.50
N ASN A 144 -3.04 -14.70 9.94
CA ASN A 144 -1.89 -15.50 10.33
C ASN A 144 -1.51 -15.28 11.81
N LEU A 145 -1.58 -14.05 12.31
CA LEU A 145 -1.34 -13.74 13.72
C LEU A 145 -2.35 -14.45 14.63
N LEU A 146 -3.64 -14.42 14.31
CA LEU A 146 -4.69 -15.11 15.08
C LEU A 146 -4.49 -16.63 15.05
N TYR A 147 -4.15 -17.19 13.89
CA TYR A 147 -3.84 -18.60 13.74
C TYR A 147 -2.64 -19.03 14.58
N LYS A 148 -1.52 -18.29 14.49
CA LYS A 148 -0.30 -18.56 15.26
C LYS A 148 -0.49 -18.40 16.76
N LEU A 149 -1.33 -17.46 17.17
CA LEU A 149 -1.71 -17.29 18.57
C LEU A 149 -2.51 -18.49 19.10
N SER A 150 -3.38 -19.06 18.27
CA SER A 150 -4.22 -20.22 18.65
C SER A 150 -3.40 -21.49 18.89
N ILE A 151 -2.26 -21.63 18.20
CA ILE A 151 -1.32 -22.75 18.38
C ILE A 151 -0.17 -22.44 19.36
N LEU A 152 -0.15 -21.25 19.98
CA LEU A 152 0.88 -20.78 20.91
C LEU A 152 2.33 -20.82 20.36
N ASP A 153 2.51 -20.57 19.07
CA ASP A 153 3.82 -20.48 18.40
C ASP A 153 4.44 -19.09 18.60
N ILE A 154 4.91 -18.81 19.83
CA ILE A 154 5.34 -17.48 20.29
C ILE A 154 6.35 -16.79 19.35
N PRO A 155 7.43 -17.43 18.86
CA PRO A 155 8.38 -16.77 17.96
C PRO A 155 7.73 -16.26 16.67
N MET A 156 6.83 -17.07 16.08
CA MET A 156 6.13 -16.72 14.85
C MET A 156 5.00 -15.72 15.07
N VAL A 157 4.37 -15.74 16.26
CA VAL A 157 3.43 -14.69 16.69
C VAL A 157 4.12 -13.34 16.71
N THR A 158 5.29 -13.23 17.33
CA THR A 158 6.06 -11.98 17.40
C THR A 158 6.43 -11.49 16.01
N LEU A 159 6.93 -12.36 15.13
CA LEU A 159 7.26 -11.98 13.75
C LEU A 159 6.04 -11.48 12.99
N SER A 160 4.92 -12.20 13.07
CA SER A 160 3.65 -11.82 12.43
C SER A 160 3.14 -10.48 12.93
N ALA A 161 3.25 -10.22 14.23
CA ALA A 161 2.86 -8.96 14.85
C ALA A 161 3.71 -7.78 14.33
N VAL A 162 5.03 -7.95 14.21
CA VAL A 162 5.92 -6.91 13.66
C VAL A 162 5.53 -6.56 12.22
N ILE A 163 5.31 -7.57 11.37
CA ILE A 163 4.92 -7.35 9.97
C ILE A 163 3.56 -6.64 9.88
N LEU A 164 2.59 -7.07 10.70
CA LEU A 164 1.28 -6.45 10.78
C LEU A 164 1.36 -4.99 11.23
N ILE A 165 2.17 -4.67 12.25
CA ILE A 165 2.35 -3.31 12.74
C ILE A 165 2.91 -2.41 11.63
N PHE A 166 3.94 -2.85 10.91
CA PHE A 166 4.47 -2.05 9.79
C PHE A 166 3.45 -1.87 8.66
N ALA A 167 2.66 -2.91 8.34
CA ALA A 167 1.58 -2.81 7.36
C ALA A 167 0.52 -1.79 7.80
N LEU A 168 0.09 -1.83 9.05
CA LEU A 168 -0.89 -0.90 9.62
C LEU A 168 -0.37 0.53 9.71
N LEU A 169 0.90 0.73 10.07
CA LEU A 169 1.52 2.06 10.09
C LEU A 169 1.54 2.68 8.70
N ASN A 170 1.93 1.91 7.68
CA ASN A 170 1.87 2.36 6.28
C ASN A 170 0.44 2.74 5.87
N LEU A 171 -0.53 1.87 6.15
CA LEU A 171 -1.94 2.12 5.83
C LEU A 171 -2.47 3.36 6.55
N PHE A 172 -2.25 3.47 7.86
CA PHE A 172 -2.72 4.58 8.69
C PHE A 172 -2.16 5.92 8.23
N ASN A 173 -0.85 5.99 7.98
CA ASN A 173 -0.21 7.22 7.52
C ASN A 173 -0.73 7.67 6.16
N CYS A 174 -0.92 6.73 5.22
CA CYS A 174 -1.50 7.03 3.92
C CYS A 174 -2.95 7.50 4.04
N LEU A 175 -3.76 6.81 4.84
CA LEU A 175 -5.16 7.16 5.09
C LEU A 175 -5.28 8.56 5.68
N LYS A 176 -4.51 8.87 6.72
CA LYS A 176 -4.51 10.18 7.37
C LYS A 176 -4.16 11.29 6.38
N CYS A 177 -3.15 11.08 5.54
CA CYS A 177 -2.79 12.04 4.49
C CYS A 177 -3.92 12.24 3.46
N SER A 178 -4.61 11.16 3.06
CA SER A 178 -5.74 11.27 2.13
C SER A 178 -6.97 11.96 2.73
N GLN A 179 -7.19 11.83 4.04
CA GLN A 179 -8.25 12.54 4.76
C GLN A 179 -7.96 14.04 4.87
N GLU A 180 -6.72 14.41 5.19
CA GLU A 180 -6.31 15.82 5.27
C GLU A 180 -6.42 16.54 3.91
N LYS A 181 -6.14 15.83 2.80
CA LYS A 181 -6.42 16.35 1.45
C LYS A 181 -7.89 16.72 1.29
N ARG A 182 -8.80 15.80 1.61
CA ARG A 182 -10.25 16.00 1.44
C ARG A 182 -10.75 17.18 2.27
N SER A 183 -10.24 17.36 3.49
CA SER A 183 -10.61 18.49 4.34
C SER A 183 -10.05 19.82 3.83
N GLN A 184 -8.84 19.85 3.28
CA GLN A 184 -8.29 21.07 2.67
C GLN A 184 -9.07 21.48 1.42
N THR A 185 -9.42 20.53 0.54
CA THR A 185 -10.20 20.81 -0.66
C THR A 185 -11.60 21.34 -0.32
N SER A 186 -12.28 20.80 0.69
CA SER A 186 -13.61 21.28 1.09
C SER A 186 -13.56 22.68 1.71
N GLN A 187 -12.52 23.00 2.48
CA GLN A 187 -12.29 24.35 3.01
C GLN A 187 -12.04 25.37 1.90
N MET A 188 -11.20 25.04 0.91
CA MET A 188 -10.93 25.91 -0.24
C MET A 188 -12.20 26.15 -1.07
N ALA A 189 -13.00 25.12 -1.33
CA ALA A 189 -14.28 25.25 -2.05
C ALA A 189 -15.27 26.15 -1.29
N GLY A 190 -15.35 26.02 0.04
CA GLY A 190 -16.17 26.90 0.90
C GLY A 190 -15.72 28.36 0.84
N GLN A 191 -14.41 28.62 0.89
CA GLN A 191 -13.85 29.98 0.76
C GLN A 191 -14.07 30.58 -0.64
N LEU A 192 -14.03 29.77 -1.70
CA LEU A 192 -14.32 30.23 -3.05
C LEU A 192 -15.81 30.57 -3.21
N SER A 193 -16.70 29.70 -2.73
CA SER A 193 -18.15 29.94 -2.74
C SER A 193 -18.52 31.23 -1.99
N SER A 194 -17.94 31.46 -0.81
CA SER A 194 -18.22 32.69 -0.05
C SER A 194 -17.72 33.96 -0.75
N LYS A 195 -16.57 33.91 -1.43
CA LYS A 195 -16.05 35.01 -2.26
C LYS A 195 -16.93 35.26 -3.49
N LEU A 196 -17.40 34.21 -4.17
CA LEU A 196 -18.31 34.35 -5.31
C LEU A 196 -19.65 34.95 -4.87
N PHE A 197 -20.18 34.51 -3.73
CA PHE A 197 -21.40 35.06 -3.16
C PHE A 197 -21.24 36.53 -2.76
N SER A 198 -20.12 36.91 -2.13
CA SER A 198 -19.89 38.31 -1.76
C SER A 198 -19.71 39.23 -2.98
N LEU A 199 -19.05 38.76 -4.04
CA LEU A 199 -18.93 39.49 -5.30
C LEU A 199 -20.30 39.65 -5.99
N ALA A 200 -21.12 38.59 -6.02
CA ALA A 200 -22.48 38.65 -6.58
C ALA A 200 -23.39 39.58 -5.76
N ALA A 201 -23.29 39.56 -4.43
CA ALA A 201 -24.02 40.46 -3.54
C ALA A 201 -23.57 41.92 -3.71
N TRP A 202 -22.27 42.17 -3.91
CA TRP A 202 -21.73 43.49 -4.22
C TRP A 202 -22.22 44.00 -5.58
N SER A 203 -22.15 43.18 -6.63
CA SER A 203 -22.63 43.56 -7.96
C SER A 203 -24.14 43.86 -7.97
N TYR A 204 -24.93 43.08 -7.23
CA TYR A 204 -26.37 43.33 -7.08
C TYR A 204 -26.64 44.65 -6.35
N ARG A 205 -25.93 44.91 -5.25
CA ARG A 205 -26.06 46.17 -4.50
C ARG A 205 -25.66 47.38 -5.34
N SER A 206 -24.58 47.29 -6.12
CA SER A 206 -24.15 48.37 -7.01
C SER A 206 -25.12 48.64 -8.16
N ALA A 207 -25.81 47.62 -8.68
CA ALA A 207 -26.84 47.79 -9.71
C ALA A 207 -28.13 48.46 -9.17
N ALA A 208 -28.44 48.28 -7.88
CA ALA A 208 -29.63 48.87 -7.24
C ALA A 208 -29.48 50.36 -6.88
N THR A 209 -28.27 50.94 -6.98
CA THR A 209 -27.97 52.34 -6.60
C THR A 209 -27.90 53.33 -7.76
N ILE A 210 -28.41 53.00 -8.96
CA ILE A 210 -28.46 53.97 -10.08
C ILE A 210 -29.59 54.98 -9.79
N PRO A 211 -29.29 56.27 -9.55
CA PRO A 211 -30.33 57.29 -9.39
C PRO A 211 -31.02 57.54 -10.74
N GLN A 212 -32.35 57.72 -10.72
CA GLN A 212 -33.12 58.19 -11.87
C GLN A 212 -32.86 59.68 -12.13
#